data_AF-A0AAN7LK13-F1
#
_entry.id   AF-A0AAN7LK13-F1
#
_cell.length_a   1.000
_cell.length_b   1.000
_cell.length_c   1.000
_cell.angle_alpha   90.00
_cell.angle_beta   90.00
_cell.angle_gamma   90.00
#
_symmetry.space_group_name_H-M   'P 1'
#
loop_
_entity.id
_entity.type
_entity.pdbx_description
1 polymer ?
#
loop_
_entity_poly.entity_id
_entity_poly.type
_entity_poly.pdbx_seq_one_letter_code
_entity_poly.pdbx_strand_id
1 'polypeptide(L)'
;MDLHHGEEVEDAFHTTESVMTVSFHKFGDFFPVTGDIADIGYAKGKNYSLKVPLDEEVDGDSNHFLFKPIMAKMMRSLSLVL
;
A
#
# COMPACT_ATOMS: atom_id res chain seq x y z
N MET A 1 -7.22 -8.77 1.64
CA MET A 1 -6.99 -7.35 1.31
C MET A 1 -8.36 -6.73 1.18
N ASP A 2 -8.53 -5.48 1.60
CA ASP A 2 -9.75 -4.74 1.29
C ASP A 2 -9.72 -4.30 -0.18
N LEU A 3 -10.89 -4.14 -0.80
CA LEU A 3 -11.01 -3.57 -2.13
C LEU A 3 -10.75 -2.06 -2.11
N HIS A 4 -11.04 -1.40 -0.98
CA HIS A 4 -10.95 0.04 -0.80
C HIS A 4 -9.58 0.45 -0.27
N HIS A 5 -9.23 1.72 -0.51
CA HIS A 5 -8.09 2.34 0.10
C HIS A 5 -8.29 2.47 1.63
N GLY A 6 -7.29 2.03 2.40
CA GLY A 6 -7.30 2.10 3.87
C GLY A 6 -6.89 3.48 4.39
N GLU A 7 -7.63 4.51 4.01
CA GLU A 7 -7.32 5.94 4.25
C GLU A 7 -7.08 6.26 5.72
N GLU A 8 -7.96 5.81 6.63
CA GLU A 8 -7.83 6.12 8.06
C GLU A 8 -6.53 5.59 8.69
N VAL A 9 -6.09 4.40 8.26
CA VAL A 9 -4.85 3.80 8.76
C VAL A 9 -3.63 4.52 8.16
N GLU A 10 -3.70 4.91 6.89
CA GLU A 10 -2.65 5.71 6.27
C GLU A 10 -2.49 7.05 6.99
N ASP A 11 -3.56 7.81 7.18
CA ASP A 11 -3.54 9.13 7.79
C ASP A 11 -2.94 9.11 9.20
N ALA A 12 -3.25 8.08 9.98
CA ALA A 12 -2.71 7.92 11.33
C ALA A 12 -1.17 7.79 11.36
N PHE A 13 -0.57 7.30 10.28
CA PHE A 13 0.88 7.04 10.20
C PHE A 13 1.59 7.82 9.09
N HIS A 14 0.90 8.73 8.42
CA HIS A 14 1.37 9.42 7.22
C HIS A 14 2.71 10.18 7.43
N THR A 15 3.03 10.56 8.67
CA THR A 15 4.23 11.35 9.01
C THR A 15 5.31 10.60 9.78
N THR A 16 5.18 9.29 10.00
CA THR A 16 6.12 8.49 10.81
C THR A 16 6.85 7.41 10.01
N GLU A 17 8.11 7.16 10.36
CA GLU A 17 8.93 6.05 9.84
C GLU A 17 8.78 4.76 10.68
N SER A 18 8.02 4.80 11.78
CA SER A 18 7.86 3.65 12.68
C SER A 18 6.82 2.64 12.18
N VAL A 19 5.96 3.03 11.24
CA VAL A 19 4.92 2.19 10.67
C VAL A 19 4.95 2.34 9.16
N MET A 20 5.05 1.23 8.44
CA MET A 20 4.87 1.19 6.99
C MET A 20 3.44 0.75 6.67
N THR A 21 2.72 1.55 5.89
CA THR A 21 1.40 1.17 5.35
C THR A 21 1.56 0.66 3.92
N VAL A 22 0.92 -0.47 3.62
CA VAL A 22 0.89 -1.04 2.26
C VAL A 22 -0.56 -1.33 1.91
N SER A 23 -1.05 -0.72 0.84
CA SER A 23 -2.44 -0.90 0.39
C SER A 23 -2.48 -1.32 -1.06
N PHE A 24 -3.20 -2.42 -1.31
CA PHE A 24 -3.60 -2.89 -2.63
C PHE A 24 -5.09 -2.64 -2.72
N HIS A 25 -5.52 -1.82 -3.67
CA HIS A 25 -6.92 -1.39 -3.76
C HIS A 25 -7.30 -1.03 -5.19
N LYS A 26 -8.59 -1.07 -5.49
CA LYS A 26 -9.11 -0.58 -6.76
C LYS A 26 -9.02 0.95 -6.79
N PHE A 27 -8.52 1.52 -7.87
CA PHE A 27 -8.27 2.96 -8.00
C PHE A 27 -8.79 3.50 -9.35
N GLY A 28 -9.14 4.79 -9.41
CA GLY A 28 -9.79 5.43 -10.57
C GLY A 28 -11.23 5.83 -10.25
N ASP A 29 -12.22 5.33 -11.00
CA ASP A 29 -13.65 5.59 -10.79
C ASP A 29 -14.24 4.82 -9.59
N PHE A 30 -13.49 4.70 -8.50
CA PHE A 30 -13.84 3.94 -7.32
C PHE A 30 -13.61 4.75 -6.05
N PHE A 31 -14.67 4.90 -5.25
CA PHE A 31 -14.60 5.61 -3.96
C PHE A 31 -13.61 4.87 -3.03
N PRO A 32 -12.74 5.55 -2.27
CA PRO A 32 -12.70 7.00 -1.94
C PRO A 32 -11.97 7.92 -2.94
N VAL A 33 -11.45 7.43 -4.08
CA VAL A 33 -10.60 8.20 -5.01
C VAL A 33 -9.36 8.80 -4.28
N THR A 34 -8.86 8.08 -3.28
CA THR A 34 -7.58 8.32 -2.57
C THR A 34 -6.68 7.09 -2.73
N GLY A 35 -5.38 7.20 -2.41
CA GLY A 35 -4.43 6.09 -2.59
C GLY A 35 -3.69 6.06 -3.94
N ASP A 36 -3.48 7.24 -4.56
CA ASP A 36 -2.67 7.36 -5.78
C ASP A 36 -1.24 6.82 -5.57
N ILE A 37 -0.62 6.30 -6.63
CA ILE A 37 0.75 5.78 -6.58
C ILE A 37 1.79 6.82 -6.13
N ALA A 38 1.51 8.11 -6.33
CA ALA A 38 2.35 9.21 -5.89
C ALA A 38 2.23 9.51 -4.39
N ASP A 39 1.23 8.96 -3.70
CA ASP A 39 1.10 9.08 -2.26
C ASP A 39 2.08 8.14 -1.55
N ILE A 40 3.19 8.71 -1.11
CA ILE A 40 4.31 7.99 -0.53
C ILE A 40 4.59 8.37 0.93
N GLY A 41 3.68 9.10 1.58
CA GLY A 41 3.92 9.62 2.93
C GLY A 41 4.58 11.02 2.95
N TYR A 42 4.55 11.67 4.11
CA TYR A 42 5.09 13.01 4.35
C TYR A 42 6.15 13.03 5.45
N ALA A 43 6.97 14.08 5.46
CA ALA A 43 8.00 14.30 6.48
C ALA A 43 8.86 13.05 6.72
N LYS A 44 8.90 12.53 7.96
CA LYS A 44 9.66 11.31 8.29
C LYS A 44 9.00 10.04 7.75
N GLY A 45 7.69 10.06 7.52
CA GLY A 45 6.95 8.95 6.91
C GLY A 45 7.09 8.87 5.39
N LYS A 46 7.88 9.75 4.75
CA LYS A 46 8.13 9.65 3.31
C LYS A 46 8.82 8.32 2.99
N ASN A 47 8.27 7.61 2.00
CA ASN A 47 8.57 6.23 1.61
C ASN A 47 8.08 5.13 2.58
N TYR A 48 7.25 5.48 3.56
CA TYR A 48 6.59 4.53 4.48
C TYR A 48 5.09 4.37 4.18
N SER A 49 4.59 4.97 3.09
CA SER A 49 3.29 4.65 2.50
C SER A 49 3.53 4.04 1.11
N LEU A 50 3.02 2.83 0.87
CA LEU A 50 3.08 2.17 -0.43
C LEU A 50 1.66 1.88 -0.93
N LYS A 51 1.34 2.38 -2.13
CA LYS A 51 0.10 2.11 -2.83
C LYS A 51 0.33 1.24 -4.05
N VAL A 52 -0.56 0.27 -4.22
CA VAL A 52 -0.65 -0.60 -5.38
C VAL A 52 -2.05 -0.42 -5.94
N PRO A 53 -2.29 0.67 -6.71
CA PRO A 53 -3.57 0.89 -7.37
C PRO A 53 -3.79 -0.17 -8.46
N LEU A 54 -5.00 -0.69 -8.53
CA LEU A 54 -5.42 -1.75 -9.45
C LEU A 54 -6.62 -1.27 -10.27
N ASP A 55 -6.61 -1.50 -11.58
CA ASP A 55 -7.69 -1.07 -12.49
C ASP A 55 -9.00 -1.84 -12.23
N GLU A 56 -8.90 -3.15 -11.96
CA GLU A 56 -10.03 -4.03 -11.70
C GLU A 56 -9.74 -4.98 -10.53
N GLU A 57 -10.76 -5.71 -10.09
CA GLU A 57 -10.55 -6.82 -9.16
C GLU A 57 -9.60 -7.85 -9.78
N VAL A 58 -8.42 -7.98 -9.17
CA VAL A 58 -7.48 -9.05 -9.54
C VAL A 58 -7.98 -10.36 -8.95
N ASP A 59 -7.98 -11.41 -9.78
CA ASP A 59 -8.24 -12.76 -9.30
C ASP A 59 -7.20 -13.21 -8.26
N GLY A 60 -7.51 -14.31 -7.57
CA GLY A 60 -6.68 -14.80 -6.47
C GLY A 60 -5.23 -15.12 -6.87
N ASP A 61 -5.02 -15.63 -8.08
CA ASP A 61 -3.69 -16.02 -8.58
C ASP A 61 -2.86 -14.79 -8.95
N SER A 62 -3.46 -13.83 -9.64
CA SER A 62 -2.85 -12.55 -10.00
C SER A 62 -2.51 -11.73 -8.77
N ASN A 63 -3.41 -11.70 -7.79
CA ASN A 63 -3.13 -11.08 -6.50
C ASN A 63 -1.95 -11.77 -5.78
N HIS A 64 -1.90 -13.10 -5.78
CA HIS A 64 -0.78 -13.84 -5.20
C HIS A 64 0.56 -13.51 -5.86
N PHE A 65 0.56 -13.38 -7.18
CA PHE A 65 1.73 -13.04 -7.98
C PHE A 65 2.25 -11.61 -7.70
N LEU A 66 1.35 -10.66 -7.40
CA LEU A 66 1.73 -9.30 -7.03
C LEU A 66 2.14 -9.18 -5.56
N PHE A 67 1.31 -9.72 -4.66
CA PHE A 67 1.46 -9.55 -3.21
C PHE A 67 2.79 -10.11 -2.70
N LYS A 68 3.12 -11.35 -3.07
CA LYS A 68 4.33 -12.03 -2.56
C LYS A 68 5.64 -11.26 -2.84
N PRO A 69 5.98 -10.91 -4.09
CA PRO A 69 7.24 -10.24 -4.37
C PRO A 69 7.30 -8.84 -3.76
N ILE A 70 6.17 -8.10 -3.74
CA ILE A 70 6.10 -6.75 -3.14
C ILE A 70 6.36 -6.85 -1.63
N MET A 71 5.62 -7.69 -0.91
CA MET A 71 5.80 -7.85 0.53
C MET A 71 7.19 -8.40 0.88
N ALA A 72 7.72 -9.34 0.09
CA ALA A 72 9.07 -9.84 0.30
C ALA A 72 10.13 -8.74 0.13
N LYS A 73 9.94 -7.81 -0.82
CA LYS A 73 10.83 -6.67 -0.98
C LYS A 73 10.71 -5.70 0.20
N MET A 74 9.49 -5.42 0.68
CA MET A 74 9.25 -4.53 1.82
C MET A 74 9.84 -5.05 3.12
N MET A 75 9.62 -6.33 3.43
CA MET A 75 10.21 -6.96 4.61
C MET A 75 11.74 -6.86 4.62
N ARG A 76 12.38 -7.12 3.46
CA ARG A 76 13.84 -6.94 3.31
C ARG A 76 14.28 -5.48 3.51
N SER A 77 13.53 -4.52 2.96
CA SER A 77 13.85 -3.09 3.11
C SER A 77 13.70 -2.59 4.54
N LEU A 78 12.76 -3.13 5.31
CA LEU A 78 12.54 -2.77 6.72
C LEU A 78 13.45 -3.54 7.69
N SER A 79 14.40 -4.33 7.19
CA SER A 79 15.24 -5.24 7.99
C SER A 79 14.42 -6.23 8.85
N LEU A 80 13.15 -6.44 8.51
CA LEU A 80 12.30 -7.49 9.06
C LEU A 80 12.63 -8.76 8.28
N VAL A 81 13.56 -9.55 8.81
CA VAL A 81 13.85 -10.89 8.28
C VAL A 81 12.86 -11.85 8.93
N LEU A 82 11.97 -12.45 8.13
CA LEU A 82 11.21 -13.64 8.53
C LEU A 82 12.11 -14.88 8.53
#